data_AF-A0A9W6TEW4-F1
#
_entry.id   AF-A0A9W6TEW4-F1
#
_cell.length_a   1.000
_cell.length_b   1.000
_cell.length_c   1.000
_cell.angle_alpha   90.00
_cell.angle_beta   90.00
_cell.angle_gamma   90.00
#
_symmetry.space_group_name_H-M   'P 1'
#
loop_
_entity.id
_entity.type
_entity.pdbx_description
1 polymer ?
#
loop_
_entity_poly.entity_id
_entity_poly.type
_entity_poly.pdbx_seq_one_letter_code
_entity_poly.pdbx_strand_id
1 'polypeptide(L)'
;MSIFKKNSGDMFSPTGILEFADKMEGQVWFRLRDGEGNTIGSADYVDCADGATIAQFRKVLKECPNILARVDAPSLTVFENEAAYKAKQALAADAKIGSFGGSKRDALVVTVSQSASSVPAYFILPETREKVAQAAFVITEEDEGHTGVGSGVFFSPTLAVTCNHNLTEQHSVGSVVPLAFKEEMVNVEVVARNSELDFAILKSNKPRPFIAPWSGNPVDLELRFDLVLASFRLGITEHRAPYPGKLGFAPATCIAISPHRSHILYSCPIYAGDSGAALILKDGFLVGLHLETINALREKMDRKKVTKARLNAAEKSLEHIVRSGLTQGCSGLLAHAFKNLIRE
;
A
#
# COMPACT_ATOMS: atom_id res chain seq x y z
N MET A 1 -19.23 71.88 5.14
CA MET A 1 -19.29 70.55 4.48
C MET A 1 -20.76 70.21 4.26
N SER A 2 -21.28 70.51 3.05
CA SER A 2 -22.66 70.23 2.58
C SER A 2 -22.98 68.73 2.66
N ILE A 3 -24.13 68.26 3.16
CA ILE A 3 -25.55 68.38 2.73
C ILE A 3 -25.83 67.73 1.35
N PHE A 4 -26.57 66.61 1.41
CA PHE A 4 -27.54 66.00 0.48
C PHE A 4 -27.39 66.19 -1.04
N LYS A 5 -27.42 65.07 -1.78
CA LYS A 5 -28.50 64.81 -2.76
C LYS A 5 -28.64 63.33 -3.12
N LYS A 6 -29.82 62.81 -2.82
CA LYS A 6 -30.49 61.67 -3.46
C LYS A 6 -30.72 62.05 -4.93
N ASN A 7 -30.41 61.17 -5.87
CA ASN A 7 -31.07 61.14 -7.18
C ASN A 7 -31.09 59.70 -7.70
N SER A 8 -32.31 59.18 -7.72
CA SER A 8 -32.81 58.11 -8.57
C SER A 8 -32.63 58.47 -10.04
N GLY A 9 -32.25 57.49 -10.86
CA GLY A 9 -32.25 57.59 -12.31
C GLY A 9 -31.74 56.29 -12.92
N ASP A 10 -32.68 55.40 -13.25
CA ASP A 10 -32.48 54.22 -14.07
C ASP A 10 -31.71 54.56 -15.36
N MET A 11 -30.79 53.68 -15.75
CA MET A 11 -30.81 53.06 -17.09
C MET A 11 -29.66 52.06 -17.20
N PHE A 12 -30.04 50.77 -17.20
CA PHE A 12 -29.26 49.70 -17.80
C PHE A 12 -28.82 50.12 -19.21
N SER A 13 -27.52 50.05 -19.46
CA SER A 13 -26.94 50.02 -20.81
C SER A 13 -26.00 48.83 -20.88
N PRO A 14 -26.33 47.78 -21.66
CA PRO A 14 -25.52 46.59 -21.80
C PRO A 14 -24.43 46.79 -22.87
N THR A 15 -23.40 45.94 -22.79
CA THR A 15 -22.44 45.61 -23.86
C THR A 15 -21.44 46.69 -24.28
N GLY A 16 -20.46 46.95 -23.38
CA GLY A 16 -19.10 47.24 -23.82
C GLY A 16 -18.43 45.93 -24.25
N ILE A 17 -18.70 45.49 -25.48
CA ILE A 17 -17.95 44.41 -26.14
C ILE A 17 -16.57 45.01 -26.45
N LEU A 18 -15.60 44.72 -25.60
CA LEU A 18 -14.19 44.82 -25.95
C LEU A 18 -13.87 43.62 -26.84
N GLU A 19 -13.41 43.95 -28.04
CA GLU A 19 -12.88 43.08 -29.08
C GLU A 19 -11.90 42.04 -28.50
N PHE A 20 -12.35 40.79 -28.39
CA PHE A 20 -11.46 39.66 -28.63
C PHE A 20 -11.69 39.28 -30.08
N ALA A 21 -10.80 39.72 -30.97
CA ALA A 21 -10.73 39.18 -32.30
C ALA A 21 -10.54 37.67 -32.18
N ASP A 22 -11.55 36.90 -32.62
CA ASP A 22 -11.45 35.48 -32.91
C ASP A 22 -10.20 35.25 -33.78
N LYS A 23 -9.13 34.72 -33.17
CA LYS A 23 -8.14 33.98 -33.94
C LYS A 23 -8.82 32.69 -34.33
N MET A 24 -9.48 32.67 -35.50
CA MET A 24 -10.07 31.43 -36.00
C MET A 24 -9.00 30.34 -36.09
N GLU A 25 -9.26 29.29 -35.33
CA GLU A 25 -8.46 28.08 -35.13
C GLU A 25 -8.62 27.15 -36.34
N GLY A 26 -7.53 26.49 -36.75
CA GLY A 26 -7.60 25.47 -37.78
C GLY A 26 -8.03 24.15 -37.16
N GLN A 27 -9.10 23.54 -37.67
CA GLN A 27 -9.51 22.19 -37.26
C GLN A 27 -8.48 21.17 -37.76
N VAL A 28 -7.87 20.44 -36.82
CA VAL A 28 -6.92 19.37 -37.10
C VAL A 28 -7.58 18.02 -36.81
N TRP A 29 -7.89 17.30 -37.88
CA TRP A 29 -8.46 15.95 -37.83
C TRP A 29 -7.39 14.91 -37.48
N PHE A 30 -7.76 13.94 -36.64
CA PHE A 30 -6.89 12.88 -36.20
C PHE A 30 -7.65 11.56 -36.01
N ARG A 31 -6.89 10.45 -35.98
CA ARG A 31 -7.36 9.10 -35.64
C ARG A 31 -6.46 8.53 -34.56
N LEU A 32 -7.07 7.85 -33.59
CA LEU A 32 -6.34 7.18 -32.53
C LEU A 32 -6.10 5.71 -32.89
N ARG A 33 -4.87 5.24 -32.62
CA ARG A 33 -4.51 3.83 -32.66
C ARG A 33 -3.91 3.41 -31.31
N ASP A 34 -4.16 2.17 -30.91
CA ASP A 34 -3.49 1.56 -29.77
C ASP A 34 -2.05 1.12 -30.14
N GLY A 35 -1.33 0.58 -29.16
CA GLY A 35 0.04 0.07 -29.34
C GLY A 35 0.12 -1.18 -30.24
N GLU A 36 -1.00 -1.83 -30.52
CA GLU A 36 -1.11 -3.00 -31.41
C GLU A 36 -1.53 -2.59 -32.83
N GLY A 37 -1.89 -1.32 -33.03
CA GLY A 37 -2.31 -0.74 -34.29
C GLY A 37 -3.81 -0.86 -34.56
N ASN A 38 -4.64 -1.25 -33.60
CA ASN A 38 -6.09 -1.21 -33.75
C ASN A 38 -6.61 0.22 -33.65
N THR A 39 -7.65 0.53 -34.42
CA THR A 39 -8.28 1.86 -34.38
C THR A 39 -9.09 2.03 -33.10
N ILE A 40 -8.77 3.06 -32.32
CA ILE A 40 -9.52 3.43 -31.13
C ILE A 40 -10.51 4.55 -31.52
N GLY A 41 -11.73 4.17 -31.91
CA GLY A 41 -12.80 5.12 -32.25
C GLY A 41 -12.77 5.63 -33.69
N SER A 42 -13.61 6.63 -33.99
CA SER A 42 -13.64 7.29 -35.30
C SER A 42 -12.68 8.48 -35.35
N ALA A 43 -12.35 8.94 -36.56
CA ALA A 43 -11.60 10.18 -36.71
C ALA A 43 -12.41 11.38 -36.20
N ASP A 44 -11.79 12.19 -35.34
CA ASP A 44 -12.33 13.42 -34.74
C ASP A 44 -11.35 14.58 -34.98
N TYR A 45 -11.70 15.79 -34.55
CA TYR A 45 -10.85 16.98 -34.71
C TYR A 45 -10.62 17.71 -33.40
N VAL A 46 -9.55 18.50 -33.37
CA VAL A 46 -9.28 19.50 -32.34
C VAL A 46 -8.95 20.84 -32.97
N ASP A 47 -9.24 21.91 -32.24
CA ASP A 47 -8.89 23.26 -32.64
C ASP A 47 -7.44 23.55 -32.26
N CYS A 48 -6.61 23.90 -33.24
CA CYS A 48 -5.22 24.24 -33.04
C CYS A 48 -4.93 25.64 -33.59
N ALA A 49 -4.06 26.36 -32.89
CA ALA A 49 -3.56 27.64 -33.37
C ALA A 49 -2.80 27.48 -34.70
N ASP A 50 -2.91 28.49 -35.56
CA ASP A 50 -2.15 28.52 -36.81
C ASP A 50 -0.63 28.44 -36.55
N GLY A 51 0.06 27.63 -37.35
CA GLY A 51 1.47 27.32 -37.17
C GLY A 51 1.80 26.54 -35.89
N ALA A 52 0.84 25.87 -35.27
CA ALA A 52 1.08 25.00 -34.12
C ALA A 52 2.10 23.89 -34.44
N THR A 53 2.84 23.50 -33.41
CA THR A 53 3.76 22.37 -33.43
C THR A 53 3.08 21.08 -33.00
N ILE A 54 3.68 19.94 -33.30
CA ILE A 54 3.19 18.63 -32.84
C ILE A 54 3.13 18.57 -31.30
N ALA A 55 4.04 19.22 -30.58
CA ALA A 55 3.99 19.32 -29.12
C ALA A 55 2.74 20.06 -28.62
N GLN A 56 2.37 21.16 -29.28
CA GLN A 56 1.15 21.93 -28.95
C GLN A 56 -0.10 21.12 -29.26
N PHE A 57 -0.14 20.44 -30.41
CA PHE A 57 -1.22 19.52 -30.77
C PHE A 57 -1.42 18.40 -29.74
N ARG A 58 -0.34 17.74 -29.28
CA ARG A 58 -0.41 16.72 -28.23
C ARG A 58 -0.98 17.26 -26.92
N LYS A 59 -0.70 18.53 -26.61
CA LYS A 59 -1.24 19.20 -25.42
C LYS A 59 -2.75 19.40 -25.55
N VAL A 60 -3.22 19.92 -26.68
CA VAL A 60 -4.66 20.13 -26.95
C VAL A 60 -5.41 18.80 -26.94
N LEU A 61 -4.87 17.74 -27.55
CA LEU A 61 -5.46 16.41 -27.52
C LEU A 61 -5.67 15.85 -26.09
N LYS A 62 -4.85 16.25 -25.12
CA LYS A 62 -5.00 15.84 -23.71
C LYS A 62 -6.19 16.54 -23.05
N GLU A 63 -6.56 17.72 -23.53
CA GLU A 63 -7.68 18.51 -23.03
C GLU A 63 -9.03 17.96 -23.56
N CYS A 64 -9.01 17.04 -24.54
CA CYS A 64 -10.19 16.30 -24.98
C CYS A 64 -10.64 15.23 -23.96
N PRO A 65 -11.93 15.18 -23.60
CA PRO A 65 -12.41 14.24 -22.58
C PRO A 65 -12.47 12.79 -23.09
N ASN A 66 -12.11 11.87 -22.19
CA ASN A 66 -12.48 10.44 -22.11
C ASN A 66 -11.44 9.38 -22.49
N ILE A 67 -10.59 9.54 -23.52
CA ILE A 67 -9.71 8.41 -23.96
C ILE A 67 -8.21 8.61 -23.70
N LEU A 68 -7.76 9.86 -23.59
CA LEU A 68 -6.35 10.21 -23.34
C LEU A 68 -6.09 10.78 -21.94
N ALA A 69 -7.11 10.80 -21.06
CA ALA A 69 -7.02 11.43 -19.74
C ALA A 69 -5.90 10.85 -18.84
N ARG A 70 -5.48 9.61 -19.08
CA ARG A 70 -4.41 8.92 -18.34
C ARG A 70 -3.10 8.77 -19.11
N VAL A 71 -3.00 9.37 -20.29
CA VAL A 71 -1.83 9.30 -21.18
C VAL A 71 -1.09 10.63 -21.12
N ASP A 72 0.22 10.59 -20.93
CA ASP A 72 1.04 11.79 -20.95
C ASP A 72 1.19 12.30 -22.38
N ALA A 73 0.97 13.59 -22.63
CA ALA A 73 1.07 14.19 -23.97
C ALA A 73 2.39 13.85 -24.69
N PRO A 74 3.57 13.84 -24.02
CA PRO A 74 4.82 13.40 -24.65
C PRO A 74 4.85 11.93 -25.11
N SER A 75 4.03 11.05 -24.52
CA SER A 75 3.96 9.62 -24.86
C SER A 75 3.14 9.33 -26.12
N LEU A 76 2.42 10.33 -26.64
CA LEU A 76 1.72 10.24 -27.92
C LEU A 76 2.73 10.33 -29.07
N THR A 77 2.69 9.36 -29.98
CA THR A 77 3.44 9.44 -31.23
C THR A 77 2.48 9.85 -32.35
N VAL A 78 2.89 10.83 -33.16
CA VAL A 78 2.03 11.42 -34.18
C VAL A 78 2.67 11.19 -35.54
N PHE A 79 1.87 10.73 -36.50
CA PHE A 79 2.25 10.47 -37.87
C PHE A 79 1.37 11.31 -38.78
N GLU A 80 1.95 11.74 -39.91
CA GLU A 80 1.26 12.56 -40.89
C GLU A 80 -0.03 11.91 -41.41
N ASN A 81 0.02 10.63 -41.72
CA ASN A 81 -1.07 9.87 -42.30
C ASN A 81 -0.84 8.35 -42.11
N GLU A 82 -1.76 7.55 -42.65
CA GLU A 82 -1.71 6.08 -42.56
C GLU A 82 -0.47 5.48 -43.24
N ALA A 83 0.01 6.07 -44.34
CA ALA A 83 1.20 5.58 -45.03
C ALA A 83 2.47 5.85 -44.20
N ALA A 84 2.59 7.05 -43.62
CA ALA A 84 3.67 7.41 -42.71
C ALA A 84 3.67 6.55 -41.43
N TYR A 85 2.47 6.24 -40.89
CA TYR A 85 2.31 5.30 -39.78
C TYR A 85 2.83 3.90 -40.13
N LYS A 86 2.42 3.33 -41.27
CA LYS A 86 2.90 2.02 -41.74
C LYS A 86 4.41 1.99 -42.00
N ALA A 87 4.96 3.10 -42.49
CA ALA A 87 6.39 3.29 -42.67
C ALA A 87 7.15 3.61 -41.36
N LYS A 88 6.44 3.74 -40.23
CA LYS A 88 6.97 4.12 -38.90
C LYS A 88 7.74 5.46 -38.91
N GLN A 89 7.31 6.39 -39.75
CA GLN A 89 7.91 7.72 -39.89
C GLN A 89 7.15 8.74 -39.03
N ALA A 90 7.52 8.82 -37.76
CA ALA A 90 6.90 9.73 -36.80
C ALA A 90 7.34 11.18 -37.02
N LEU A 91 6.42 12.12 -36.78
CA LEU A 91 6.71 13.55 -36.78
C LEU A 91 7.44 13.95 -35.49
N ALA A 92 8.49 14.76 -35.63
CA ALA A 92 9.21 15.34 -34.50
C ALA A 92 8.32 16.31 -33.71
N ALA A 93 8.60 16.48 -32.41
CA ALA A 93 7.75 17.27 -31.52
C ALA A 93 7.71 18.77 -31.88
N ASP A 94 8.81 19.29 -32.43
CA ASP A 94 8.99 20.68 -32.88
C ASP A 94 8.55 20.90 -34.34
N ALA A 95 8.21 19.84 -35.07
CA ALA A 95 7.66 19.95 -36.42
C ALA A 95 6.35 20.76 -36.41
N LYS A 96 6.19 21.60 -37.43
CA LYS A 96 4.94 22.34 -37.66
C LYS A 96 3.87 21.39 -38.20
N ILE A 97 2.64 21.53 -37.71
CA ILE A 97 1.49 20.77 -38.22
C ILE A 97 1.22 21.11 -39.69
N GLY A 98 1.35 22.39 -40.06
CA GLY A 98 1.13 22.82 -41.45
C GLY A 98 -0.26 22.43 -41.95
N SER A 99 -0.33 21.78 -43.11
CA SER A 99 -1.58 21.32 -43.74
C SER A 99 -2.03 19.92 -43.29
N PHE A 100 -1.32 19.28 -42.36
CA PHE A 100 -1.66 17.92 -41.92
C PHE A 100 -2.96 17.91 -41.11
N GLY A 101 -3.81 16.90 -41.31
CA GLY A 101 -5.10 16.82 -40.62
C GLY A 101 -6.13 17.83 -41.11
N GLY A 102 -5.94 18.49 -42.26
CA GLY A 102 -6.92 19.45 -42.80
C GLY A 102 -8.28 18.85 -43.19
N SER A 103 -8.40 17.51 -43.21
CA SER A 103 -9.66 16.82 -43.49
C SER A 103 -9.71 15.45 -42.79
N LYS A 104 -10.90 14.87 -42.66
CA LYS A 104 -11.09 13.50 -42.14
C LYS A 104 -10.33 12.44 -42.95
N ARG A 105 -10.15 12.65 -44.27
CA ARG A 105 -9.41 11.74 -45.16
C ARG A 105 -7.91 11.80 -44.87
N ASP A 106 -7.41 12.99 -44.60
CA ASP A 106 -5.99 13.31 -44.37
C ASP A 106 -5.68 13.44 -42.86
N ALA A 107 -6.52 12.81 -42.03
CA ALA A 107 -6.40 12.87 -40.59
C ALA A 107 -5.04 12.31 -40.14
N LEU A 108 -4.40 13.02 -39.20
CA LEU A 108 -3.20 12.57 -38.52
C LEU A 108 -3.44 11.22 -37.85
N VAL A 109 -2.44 10.35 -37.81
CA VAL A 109 -2.52 9.12 -37.01
C VAL A 109 -1.78 9.36 -35.70
N VAL A 110 -2.48 9.19 -34.59
CA VAL A 110 -1.92 9.36 -33.24
C VAL A 110 -1.94 8.01 -32.56
N THR A 111 -0.76 7.48 -32.25
CA THR A 111 -0.64 6.23 -31.52
C THR A 111 -0.40 6.52 -30.05
N VAL A 112 -1.20 5.88 -29.21
CA VAL A 112 -0.89 5.77 -27.80
C VAL A 112 0.12 4.64 -27.69
N SER A 113 1.41 4.99 -27.59
CA SER A 113 2.41 4.02 -27.14
C SER A 113 2.00 3.67 -25.71
N GLN A 114 1.37 2.50 -25.53
CA GLN A 114 1.21 1.97 -24.19
C GLN A 114 2.60 1.96 -23.58
N SER A 115 2.78 2.75 -22.51
CA SER A 115 4.00 2.74 -21.73
C SER A 115 4.36 1.28 -21.45
N ALA A 116 5.64 0.98 -21.68
CA ALA A 116 6.21 -0.35 -21.60
C ALA A 116 5.59 -1.15 -20.44
N SER A 117 4.95 -2.26 -20.82
CA SER A 117 4.46 -3.30 -19.94
C SER A 117 3.36 -2.85 -18.97
N SER A 118 2.16 -3.38 -19.18
CA SER A 118 1.22 -3.67 -18.10
C SER A 118 1.81 -4.71 -17.14
N VAL A 119 3.01 -4.48 -16.58
CA VAL A 119 3.43 -5.21 -15.39
C VAL A 119 2.33 -4.88 -14.38
N PRO A 120 1.58 -5.85 -13.88
CA PRO A 120 0.61 -5.56 -12.84
C PRO A 120 1.35 -4.87 -11.71
N ALA A 121 0.94 -3.65 -11.37
CA ALA A 121 1.50 -2.93 -10.24
C ALA A 121 1.01 -3.63 -8.96
N TYR A 122 1.77 -4.62 -8.50
CA TYR A 122 1.44 -5.32 -7.27
C TYR A 122 1.79 -4.43 -6.07
N PHE A 123 0.84 -4.31 -5.14
CA PHE A 123 1.09 -3.64 -3.86
C PHE A 123 2.30 -4.27 -3.13
N ILE A 124 2.39 -5.60 -3.16
CA ILE A 124 3.50 -6.43 -2.71
C ILE A 124 3.70 -7.56 -3.73
N LEU A 125 4.96 -7.84 -4.08
CA LEU A 125 5.30 -8.80 -5.14
C LEU A 125 4.75 -10.21 -4.83
N PRO A 126 4.25 -10.95 -5.84
CA PRO A 126 3.75 -12.32 -5.66
C PRO A 126 4.74 -13.26 -4.96
N GLU A 127 6.03 -13.14 -5.28
CA GLU A 127 7.10 -13.95 -4.71
C GLU A 127 7.28 -13.67 -3.21
N THR A 128 7.20 -12.40 -2.81
CA THR A 128 7.23 -12.02 -1.39
C THR A 128 6.00 -12.59 -0.67
N ARG A 129 4.81 -12.52 -1.29
CA ARG A 129 3.59 -13.07 -0.68
C ARG A 129 3.69 -14.57 -0.44
N GLU A 130 4.21 -15.31 -1.41
CA GLU A 130 4.40 -16.76 -1.30
C GLU A 130 5.41 -17.10 -0.20
N LYS A 131 6.56 -16.40 -0.16
CA LYS A 131 7.56 -16.56 0.89
C LYS A 131 6.97 -16.34 2.28
N VAL A 132 6.15 -15.29 2.44
CA VAL A 132 5.50 -14.99 3.73
C VAL A 132 4.47 -16.06 4.09
N ALA A 133 3.67 -16.51 3.12
CA ALA A 133 2.66 -17.55 3.34
C ALA A 133 3.27 -18.90 3.76
N GLN A 134 4.49 -19.21 3.31
CA GLN A 134 5.21 -20.42 3.70
C GLN A 134 5.83 -20.34 5.10
N ALA A 135 6.10 -19.13 5.60
CA ALA A 135 6.75 -18.89 6.89
C ALA A 135 5.78 -18.55 8.02
N ALA A 136 4.61 -17.99 7.69
CA ALA A 136 3.57 -17.63 8.65
C ALA A 136 2.73 -18.85 9.04
N PHE A 137 2.29 -18.88 10.28
CA PHE A 137 1.47 -19.97 10.83
C PHE A 137 0.42 -19.44 11.79
N VAL A 138 -0.50 -20.32 12.17
CA VAL A 138 -1.56 -20.09 13.14
C VAL A 138 -1.39 -21.04 14.31
N ILE A 139 -1.60 -20.55 15.51
CA ILE A 139 -1.64 -21.38 16.72
C ILE A 139 -3.07 -21.87 16.87
N THR A 140 -3.23 -23.19 16.94
CA THR A 140 -4.52 -23.85 17.08
C THR A 140 -4.66 -24.43 18.46
N GLU A 141 -5.86 -24.39 19.02
CA GLU A 141 -6.19 -25.20 20.20
C GLU A 141 -6.36 -26.68 19.80
N GLU A 142 -6.09 -27.56 20.76
CA GLU A 142 -6.26 -29.02 20.60
C GLU A 142 -7.73 -29.46 20.60
N ASP A 143 -8.66 -28.58 20.95
CA ASP A 143 -10.10 -28.86 20.96
C ASP A 143 -10.63 -29.18 19.55
N GLU A 144 -11.74 -29.94 19.48
CA GLU A 144 -12.32 -30.56 18.27
C GLU A 144 -12.60 -29.58 17.10
N GLY A 145 -12.51 -28.26 17.32
CA GLY A 145 -12.69 -27.23 16.31
C GLY A 145 -11.40 -26.64 15.71
N HIS A 146 -10.21 -26.91 16.27
CA HIS A 146 -8.94 -26.28 15.89
C HIS A 146 -9.04 -24.77 15.65
N THR A 147 -9.70 -24.07 16.58
CA THR A 147 -9.87 -22.62 16.52
C THR A 147 -8.50 -21.93 16.62
N GLY A 148 -8.22 -21.07 15.64
CA GLY A 148 -7.01 -20.26 15.64
C GLY A 148 -7.10 -19.20 16.74
N VAL A 149 -6.16 -19.21 17.69
CA VAL A 149 -6.11 -18.25 18.81
C VAL A 149 -5.12 -17.12 18.59
N GLY A 150 -4.20 -17.28 17.64
CA GLY A 150 -3.22 -16.27 17.28
C GLY A 150 -2.36 -16.73 16.11
N SER A 151 -1.43 -15.87 15.71
CA SER A 151 -0.54 -16.11 14.57
C SER A 151 0.93 -16.03 14.98
N GLY A 152 1.81 -16.44 14.09
CA GLY A 152 3.24 -16.25 14.24
C GLY A 152 3.99 -16.42 12.92
N VAL A 153 5.31 -16.30 12.98
CA VAL A 153 6.17 -16.43 11.80
C VAL A 153 7.53 -17.02 12.13
N PHE A 154 8.03 -17.87 11.24
CA PHE A 154 9.41 -18.34 11.25
C PHE A 154 10.35 -17.22 10.81
N PHE A 155 11.36 -16.94 11.64
CA PHE A 155 12.37 -15.91 11.37
C PHE A 155 13.78 -16.47 11.17
N SER A 156 13.97 -17.76 11.44
CA SER A 156 15.15 -18.52 11.05
C SER A 156 14.72 -19.92 10.58
N PRO A 157 15.64 -20.76 10.05
CA PRO A 157 15.32 -22.11 9.66
C PRO A 157 14.59 -22.93 10.72
N THR A 158 14.88 -22.74 12.00
CA THR A 158 14.26 -23.54 13.08
C THR A 158 13.51 -22.72 14.11
N LEU A 159 13.69 -21.40 14.15
CA LEU A 159 13.09 -20.54 15.15
C LEU A 159 11.92 -19.74 14.59
N ALA A 160 10.88 -19.69 15.39
CA ALA A 160 9.67 -18.95 15.12
C ALA A 160 9.29 -18.10 16.31
N VAL A 161 8.45 -17.09 16.08
CA VAL A 161 8.02 -16.15 17.11
C VAL A 161 6.51 -15.93 17.03
N THR A 162 5.90 -15.73 18.18
CA THR A 162 4.49 -15.37 18.37
C THR A 162 4.34 -14.48 19.60
N CYS A 163 3.14 -13.94 19.84
CA CYS A 163 2.84 -13.24 21.09
C CYS A 163 2.76 -14.23 22.26
N ASN A 164 3.28 -13.84 23.43
CA ASN A 164 3.24 -14.70 24.61
C ASN A 164 1.79 -14.97 25.07
N HIS A 165 0.90 -13.98 24.94
CA HIS A 165 -0.51 -14.14 25.29
C HIS A 165 -1.30 -15.07 24.37
N ASN A 166 -0.77 -15.46 23.20
CA ASN A 166 -1.38 -16.49 22.36
C ASN A 166 -1.20 -17.90 22.96
N LEU A 167 -0.30 -18.04 23.96
CA LEU A 167 0.01 -19.30 24.62
C LEU A 167 -0.60 -19.35 26.01
N THR A 168 -1.39 -20.38 26.28
CA THR A 168 -1.93 -20.69 27.60
C THR A 168 -0.83 -20.94 28.65
N GLU A 169 -1.21 -21.02 29.92
CA GLU A 169 -0.29 -21.34 31.02
C GLU A 169 0.31 -22.75 30.90
N GLN A 170 -0.39 -23.67 30.22
CA GLN A 170 0.07 -25.05 30.00
C GLN A 170 1.25 -25.10 29.01
N HIS A 171 1.32 -24.14 28.08
CA HIS A 171 2.40 -24.01 27.10
C HIS A 171 3.66 -23.37 27.72
N SER A 172 4.23 -24.01 28.73
CA SER A 172 5.47 -23.58 29.40
C SER A 172 6.73 -23.90 28.57
N VAL A 173 7.92 -23.41 28.96
CA VAL A 173 9.16 -23.74 28.24
C VAL A 173 9.40 -25.26 28.29
N GLY A 174 9.72 -25.87 27.14
CA GLY A 174 9.83 -27.32 26.95
C GLY A 174 8.52 -28.02 26.58
N SER A 175 7.38 -27.31 26.64
CA SER A 175 6.11 -27.82 26.13
C SER A 175 6.04 -27.77 24.61
N VAL A 176 5.07 -28.49 24.06
CA VAL A 176 4.82 -28.56 22.62
C VAL A 176 3.53 -27.83 22.29
N VAL A 177 3.53 -27.11 21.17
CA VAL A 177 2.37 -26.36 20.67
C VAL A 177 2.08 -26.80 19.22
N PRO A 178 0.83 -27.14 18.89
CA PRO A 178 0.43 -27.42 17.52
C PRO A 178 0.27 -26.12 16.73
N LEU A 179 0.88 -26.08 15.56
CA LEU A 179 0.80 -25.01 14.59
C LEU A 179 0.12 -25.49 13.32
N ALA A 180 -0.81 -24.69 12.80
CA ALA A 180 -1.37 -24.87 11.47
C ALA A 180 -0.58 -24.03 10.44
N PHE A 181 -0.09 -24.72 9.42
CA PHE A 181 0.36 -24.17 8.16
C PHE A 181 -0.68 -24.52 7.11
N LYS A 182 -0.74 -23.72 6.04
CA LYS A 182 -1.58 -23.92 4.84
C LYS A 182 -2.32 -25.27 4.73
N GLU A 183 -1.58 -26.39 4.63
CA GLU A 183 -2.11 -27.76 4.57
C GLU A 183 -1.41 -28.74 5.55
N GLU A 184 -0.61 -28.25 6.51
CA GLU A 184 0.18 -29.08 7.43
C GLU A 184 -0.07 -28.68 8.89
N MET A 185 -0.18 -29.66 9.77
CA MET A 185 -0.16 -29.46 11.23
C MET A 185 1.18 -29.91 11.79
N VAL A 186 1.78 -29.10 12.66
CA VAL A 186 3.14 -29.32 13.14
C VAL A 186 3.24 -29.00 14.61
N ASN A 187 3.92 -29.88 15.32
CA ASN A 187 4.27 -29.68 16.71
C ASN A 187 5.65 -29.00 16.83
N VAL A 188 5.70 -27.90 17.57
CA VAL A 188 6.94 -27.17 17.86
C VAL A 188 7.13 -27.00 19.36
N GLU A 189 8.37 -26.90 19.81
CA GLU A 189 8.71 -26.72 21.21
C GLU A 189 8.71 -25.22 21.58
N VAL A 190 8.17 -24.87 22.75
CA VAL A 190 8.35 -23.53 23.33
C VAL A 190 9.73 -23.45 23.97
N VAL A 191 10.64 -22.65 23.42
CA VAL A 191 12.02 -22.54 23.90
C VAL A 191 12.31 -21.26 24.70
N ALA A 192 11.47 -20.23 24.55
CA ALA A 192 11.51 -19.07 25.45
C ALA A 192 10.14 -18.41 25.54
N ARG A 193 9.87 -17.76 26.67
CA ARG A 193 8.72 -16.89 26.89
C ARG A 193 9.20 -15.61 27.57
N ASN A 194 8.66 -14.47 27.13
CA ASN A 194 8.89 -13.17 27.74
C ASN A 194 7.55 -12.47 27.94
N SER A 195 7.09 -12.41 29.18
CA SER A 195 5.83 -11.76 29.53
C SER A 195 5.91 -10.24 29.59
N GLU A 196 7.11 -9.66 29.68
CA GLU A 196 7.32 -8.20 29.70
C GLU A 196 7.16 -7.59 28.31
N LEU A 197 7.77 -8.21 27.30
CA LEU A 197 7.69 -7.81 25.89
C LEU A 197 6.63 -8.58 25.09
N ASP A 198 5.91 -9.47 25.76
CA ASP A 198 4.78 -10.23 25.23
C ASP A 198 5.11 -11.08 23.99
N PHE A 199 6.21 -11.84 24.03
CA PHE A 199 6.57 -12.78 22.96
C PHE A 199 6.98 -14.16 23.48
N ALA A 200 6.88 -15.15 22.61
CA ALA A 200 7.43 -16.48 22.82
C ALA A 200 8.24 -16.91 21.59
N ILE A 201 9.32 -17.67 21.82
CA ILE A 201 10.12 -18.29 20.78
C ILE A 201 9.77 -19.78 20.73
N LEU A 202 9.48 -20.25 19.52
CA LEU A 202 9.16 -21.63 19.23
C LEU A 202 10.29 -22.24 18.39
N LYS A 203 10.58 -23.52 18.59
CA LYS A 203 11.61 -24.26 17.86
C LYS A 203 11.02 -25.46 17.13
N SER A 204 11.24 -25.52 15.82
CA SER A 204 10.97 -26.71 15.01
C SER A 204 12.16 -27.65 15.01
N ASN A 205 11.89 -28.95 14.95
CA ASN A 205 12.93 -29.98 14.85
C ASN A 205 13.53 -30.13 13.45
N LYS A 206 12.95 -29.46 12.44
CA LYS A 206 13.41 -29.48 11.05
C LYS A 206 13.45 -28.06 10.50
N PRO A 207 14.37 -27.77 9.55
CA PRO A 207 14.37 -26.50 8.83
C PRO A 207 13.03 -26.22 8.14
N ARG A 208 12.57 -24.97 8.21
CA ARG A 208 11.33 -24.47 7.59
C ARG A 208 11.59 -23.19 6.80
N PRO A 209 10.72 -22.86 5.82
CA PRO A 209 10.71 -21.54 5.18
C PRO A 209 10.56 -20.43 6.22
N PHE A 210 11.30 -19.34 6.04
CA PHE A 210 11.35 -18.26 7.03
C PHE A 210 11.50 -16.89 6.37
N ILE A 211 11.22 -15.84 7.15
CA ILE A 211 11.44 -14.44 6.78
C ILE A 211 12.56 -13.88 7.65
N ALA A 212 13.70 -13.57 7.03
CA ALA A 212 14.83 -13.03 7.75
C ALA A 212 14.47 -11.70 8.46
N PRO A 213 14.87 -11.51 9.73
CA PRO A 213 14.74 -10.24 10.42
C PRO A 213 15.44 -9.12 9.66
N TRP A 214 14.77 -7.98 9.55
CA TRP A 214 15.38 -6.78 9.03
C TRP A 214 16.55 -6.34 9.94
N SER A 215 17.65 -5.93 9.30
CA SER A 215 18.91 -5.57 9.96
C SER A 215 19.15 -4.05 10.03
N GLY A 216 18.26 -3.24 9.46
CA GLY A 216 18.35 -1.79 9.50
C GLY A 216 18.08 -1.20 10.88
N ASN A 217 18.25 0.12 11.00
CA ASN A 217 17.99 0.86 12.22
C ASN A 217 16.48 1.08 12.39
N PRO A 218 15.86 0.67 13.52
CA PRO A 218 14.43 0.85 13.75
C PRO A 218 13.90 2.25 13.48
N VAL A 219 14.68 3.30 13.78
CA VAL A 219 14.25 4.70 13.57
C VAL A 219 14.01 5.00 12.09
N ASP A 220 14.72 4.33 11.17
CA ASP A 220 14.56 4.58 9.74
C ASP A 220 13.18 4.10 9.23
N LEU A 221 12.47 3.26 10.00
CA LEU A 221 11.11 2.82 9.67
C LEU A 221 10.09 3.97 9.63
N GLU A 222 10.34 5.07 10.36
CA GLU A 222 9.47 6.26 10.34
C GLU A 222 9.48 6.96 8.99
N LEU A 223 10.53 6.75 8.19
CA LEU A 223 10.69 7.34 6.86
C LEU A 223 10.27 6.39 5.74
N ARG A 224 9.81 5.17 6.07
CA ARG A 224 9.43 4.14 5.11
C ARG A 224 7.93 4.09 4.86
N PHE A 225 7.57 3.81 3.61
CA PHE A 225 6.18 3.71 3.13
C PHE A 225 5.84 2.32 2.56
N ASP A 226 6.69 1.34 2.85
CA ASP A 226 6.63 -0.02 2.30
C ASP A 226 6.43 -1.09 3.38
N LEU A 227 5.85 -0.70 4.52
CA LEU A 227 5.43 -1.63 5.55
C LEU A 227 4.12 -2.33 5.16
N VAL A 228 4.05 -3.62 5.49
CA VAL A 228 2.92 -4.50 5.20
C VAL A 228 2.66 -5.37 6.41
N LEU A 229 1.41 -5.42 6.85
CA LEU A 229 0.96 -6.42 7.81
C LEU A 229 0.47 -7.66 7.05
N ALA A 230 1.06 -8.81 7.34
CA ALA A 230 0.62 -10.11 6.85
C ALA A 230 -0.14 -10.85 7.96
N SER A 231 -1.46 -10.97 7.80
CA SER A 231 -2.33 -11.59 8.79
C SER A 231 -3.34 -12.55 8.17
N PHE A 232 -3.69 -13.59 8.92
CA PHE A 232 -4.76 -14.51 8.57
C PHE A 232 -6.17 -13.94 8.77
N ARG A 233 -6.32 -12.83 9.50
CA ARG A 233 -7.60 -12.13 9.72
C ARG A 233 -8.65 -13.05 10.35
N LEU A 234 -8.27 -13.71 11.44
CA LEU A 234 -9.06 -14.78 12.08
C LEU A 234 -10.47 -14.32 12.45
N GLY A 235 -10.64 -13.05 12.82
CA GLY A 235 -11.93 -12.47 13.20
C GLY A 235 -12.96 -12.29 12.09
N ILE A 236 -12.64 -12.56 10.81
CA ILE A 236 -13.59 -12.49 9.68
C ILE A 236 -13.75 -13.81 8.92
N THR A 237 -13.03 -14.87 9.33
CA THR A 237 -13.18 -16.20 8.74
C THR A 237 -14.24 -16.97 9.51
N GLU A 238 -15.42 -17.17 8.90
CA GLU A 238 -16.45 -18.07 9.44
C GLU A 238 -15.87 -19.48 9.61
N HIS A 239 -16.16 -20.08 10.77
CA HIS A 239 -15.75 -21.44 11.16
C HIS A 239 -15.98 -22.46 10.04
N ARG A 240 -14.91 -22.83 9.34
CA ARG A 240 -14.87 -24.03 8.48
C ARG A 240 -13.57 -24.78 8.73
N ALA A 241 -13.70 -25.98 9.26
CA ALA A 241 -12.62 -26.95 9.42
C ALA A 241 -12.22 -27.58 8.06
N PRO A 242 -10.96 -28.05 7.90
CA PRO A 242 -9.75 -27.62 8.56
C PRO A 242 -9.16 -26.40 7.81
N TYR A 243 -8.87 -25.35 8.58
CA TYR A 243 -8.22 -24.07 8.23
C TYR A 243 -7.97 -23.70 6.74
N PRO A 244 -8.88 -22.98 6.06
CA PRO A 244 -8.64 -22.42 4.72
C PRO A 244 -7.96 -21.03 4.73
N GLY A 245 -7.40 -20.58 5.86
CA GLY A 245 -7.07 -19.17 6.13
C GLY A 245 -6.12 -18.57 5.10
N LYS A 246 -6.67 -17.80 4.15
CA LYS A 246 -5.89 -17.07 3.16
C LYS A 246 -5.23 -15.87 3.82
N LEU A 247 -3.91 -15.95 3.95
CA LEU A 247 -3.08 -14.83 4.41
C LEU A 247 -3.40 -13.56 3.60
N GLY A 248 -3.86 -12.54 4.31
CA GLY A 248 -4.11 -11.20 3.82
C GLY A 248 -2.89 -10.32 3.99
N PHE A 249 -2.78 -9.29 3.15
CA PHE A 249 -1.71 -8.31 3.18
C PHE A 249 -2.35 -6.92 3.20
N ALA A 250 -2.03 -6.12 4.22
CA ALA A 250 -2.55 -4.77 4.38
C ALA A 250 -1.41 -3.75 4.47
N PRO A 251 -1.52 -2.58 3.81
CA PRO A 251 -0.56 -1.51 3.99
C PRO A 251 -0.53 -1.05 5.45
N ALA A 252 0.68 -0.94 5.98
CA ALA A 252 0.94 -0.39 7.28
C ALA A 252 1.76 0.90 7.14
N THR A 253 1.51 1.86 8.02
CA THR A 253 2.29 3.11 8.09
C THR A 253 2.87 3.24 9.47
N CYS A 254 4.20 3.35 9.57
CA CYS A 254 4.87 3.65 10.85
C CYS A 254 4.45 5.05 11.32
N ILE A 255 4.05 5.15 12.58
CA ILE A 255 3.70 6.40 13.25
C ILE A 255 4.87 6.86 14.11
N ALA A 256 5.43 5.95 14.92
CA ALA A 256 6.52 6.24 15.83
C ALA A 256 7.24 4.97 16.26
N ILE A 257 8.51 5.12 16.61
CA ILE A 257 9.30 4.09 17.29
C ILE A 257 9.43 4.43 18.76
N SER A 258 9.34 3.40 19.61
CA SER A 258 9.40 3.62 21.05
C SER A 258 10.80 4.09 21.50
N PRO A 259 10.92 4.85 22.60
CA PRO A 259 12.23 5.34 23.07
C PRO A 259 13.26 4.23 23.30
N HIS A 260 12.81 3.07 23.80
CA HIS A 260 13.66 1.88 23.98
C HIS A 260 13.90 1.10 22.68
N ARG A 261 13.40 1.62 21.56
CA ARG A 261 13.43 1.05 20.21
C ARG A 261 12.83 -0.33 20.08
N SER A 262 12.21 -0.89 21.12
CA SER A 262 11.67 -2.24 21.17
C SER A 262 10.31 -2.37 20.49
N HIS A 263 9.54 -1.29 20.40
CA HIS A 263 8.19 -1.29 19.81
C HIS A 263 8.05 -0.30 18.67
N ILE A 264 7.15 -0.64 17.76
CA ILE A 264 6.66 0.21 16.68
C ILE A 264 5.19 0.52 16.93
N LEU A 265 4.81 1.78 16.72
CA LEU A 265 3.42 2.18 16.59
C LEU A 265 3.13 2.41 15.13
N TYR A 266 2.03 1.85 14.64
CA TYR A 266 1.68 1.93 13.23
C TYR A 266 0.18 1.96 13.01
N SER A 267 -0.25 2.39 11.82
CA SER A 267 -1.65 2.34 11.39
C SER A 267 -1.82 1.27 10.32
N CYS A 268 -2.83 0.41 10.48
CA CYS A 268 -3.21 -0.65 9.55
C CYS A 268 -4.62 -1.17 9.91
N PRO A 269 -5.44 -1.63 8.95
CA PRO A 269 -6.59 -2.46 9.25
C PRO A 269 -6.14 -3.74 9.98
N ILE A 270 -6.82 -4.07 11.08
CA ILE A 270 -6.57 -5.29 11.86
C ILE A 270 -7.89 -5.95 12.28
N TYR A 271 -7.80 -7.21 12.66
CA TYR A 271 -8.92 -8.04 13.09
C TYR A 271 -8.58 -8.76 14.40
N ALA A 272 -9.62 -9.23 15.10
CA ALA A 272 -9.42 -10.10 16.25
C ALA A 272 -8.62 -11.35 15.83
N GLY A 273 -7.64 -11.75 16.65
CA GLY A 273 -6.75 -12.87 16.38
C GLY A 273 -5.53 -12.54 15.50
N ASP A 274 -5.35 -11.28 15.09
CA ASP A 274 -4.14 -10.84 14.38
C ASP A 274 -2.90 -10.77 15.29
N SER A 275 -3.02 -11.00 16.59
CA SER A 275 -1.89 -11.05 17.52
C SER A 275 -0.82 -12.03 17.05
N GLY A 276 0.40 -11.53 16.88
CA GLY A 276 1.54 -12.28 16.35
C GLY A 276 1.63 -12.30 14.83
N ALA A 277 0.73 -11.62 14.11
CA ALA A 277 0.85 -11.41 12.67
C ALA A 277 2.16 -10.69 12.32
N ALA A 278 2.75 -11.07 11.18
CA ALA A 278 4.04 -10.56 10.76
C ALA A 278 3.93 -9.14 10.19
N LEU A 279 4.69 -8.21 10.73
CA LEU A 279 4.92 -6.91 10.12
C LEU A 279 6.20 -6.99 9.29
N ILE A 280 6.10 -6.76 7.98
CA ILE A 280 7.18 -6.96 7.01
C ILE A 280 7.39 -5.72 6.15
N LEU A 281 8.53 -5.66 5.47
CA LEU A 281 8.77 -4.76 4.35
C LEU A 281 8.34 -5.43 3.02
N LYS A 282 8.01 -4.64 2.00
CA LYS A 282 7.63 -5.16 0.66
C LYS A 282 8.72 -6.00 0.00
N ASP A 283 9.98 -5.77 0.35
CA ASP A 283 11.16 -6.55 -0.08
C ASP A 283 11.34 -7.88 0.69
N GLY A 284 10.46 -8.18 1.64
CA GLY A 284 10.37 -9.51 2.27
C GLY A 284 11.28 -9.72 3.47
N PHE A 285 11.56 -8.65 4.23
CA PHE A 285 12.19 -8.72 5.55
C PHE A 285 11.18 -8.55 6.69
N LEU A 286 11.39 -9.29 7.78
CA LEU A 286 10.57 -9.22 8.99
C LEU A 286 10.98 -8.02 9.85
N VAL A 287 10.05 -7.09 10.03
CA VAL A 287 10.23 -5.90 10.88
C VAL A 287 9.85 -6.20 12.31
N GLY A 288 8.78 -6.97 12.52
CA GLY A 288 8.26 -7.26 13.86
C GLY A 288 6.96 -8.05 13.83
N LEU A 289 6.27 -8.05 14.97
CA LEU A 289 4.99 -8.71 15.17
C LEU A 289 3.93 -7.71 15.61
N HIS A 290 2.71 -7.87 15.13
CA HIS A 290 1.56 -7.20 15.72
C HIS A 290 1.33 -7.70 17.15
N LEU A 291 1.15 -6.78 18.10
CA LEU A 291 0.79 -7.11 19.46
C LEU A 291 -0.70 -6.87 19.71
N GLU A 292 -1.12 -5.60 19.66
CA GLU A 292 -2.48 -5.19 20.00
C GLU A 292 -2.81 -3.80 19.44
N THR A 293 -4.06 -3.36 19.63
CA THR A 293 -4.46 -1.96 19.35
C THR A 293 -3.99 -1.03 20.46
N ILE A 294 -3.81 0.25 20.11
CA ILE A 294 -3.53 1.29 21.11
C ILE A 294 -4.66 1.44 22.13
N ASN A 295 -5.92 1.18 21.74
CA ASN A 295 -7.05 1.23 22.65
C ASN A 295 -7.02 0.08 23.68
N ALA A 296 -6.77 -1.15 23.23
CA ALA A 296 -6.60 -2.29 24.14
C ALA A 296 -5.43 -2.07 25.11
N LEU A 297 -4.33 -1.53 24.60
CA LEU A 297 -3.14 -1.23 25.40
C LEU A 297 -3.43 -0.18 26.47
N ARG A 298 -4.17 0.89 26.12
CA ARG A 298 -4.63 1.91 27.07
C ARG A 298 -5.46 1.31 28.19
N GLU A 299 -6.47 0.51 27.84
CA GLU A 299 -7.33 -0.13 28.85
C GLU A 299 -6.53 -1.02 29.79
N LYS A 300 -5.59 -1.81 29.26
CA LYS A 300 -4.72 -2.68 30.06
C LYS A 300 -3.85 -1.87 31.03
N MET A 301 -3.28 -0.77 30.57
CA MET A 301 -2.45 0.11 31.38
C MET A 301 -3.25 0.85 32.46
N ASP A 302 -4.46 1.30 32.14
CA ASP A 302 -5.33 1.99 33.09
C ASP A 302 -5.81 1.02 34.18
N ARG A 303 -6.16 -0.23 33.83
CA ARG A 303 -6.44 -1.29 34.81
C ARG A 303 -5.26 -1.53 35.74
N LYS A 304 -4.03 -1.61 35.22
CA LYS A 304 -2.82 -1.79 36.06
C LYS A 304 -2.61 -0.66 37.05
N LYS A 305 -2.85 0.59 36.65
CA LYS A 305 -2.77 1.76 37.54
C LYS A 305 -3.79 1.70 38.67
N VAL A 306 -5.02 1.30 38.36
CA VAL A 306 -6.07 1.10 39.38
C VAL A 306 -5.64 0.05 40.40
N THR A 307 -5.02 -1.04 39.95
CA THR A 307 -4.49 -2.10 40.84
C THR A 307 -3.17 -1.75 41.54
N LYS A 308 -2.64 -0.53 41.37
CA LYS A 308 -1.31 -0.09 41.86
C LYS A 308 -0.14 -0.99 41.43
N ALA A 309 -0.29 -1.74 40.34
CA ALA A 309 0.79 -2.53 39.77
C ALA A 309 1.82 -1.59 39.13
N ARG A 310 3.11 -1.84 39.37
CA ARG A 310 4.19 -1.06 38.78
C ARG A 310 4.32 -1.41 37.30
N LEU A 311 4.33 -0.40 36.43
CA LEU A 311 4.64 -0.60 35.00
C LEU A 311 6.10 -1.01 34.81
N ASN A 312 6.33 -1.99 33.93
CA ASN A 312 7.67 -2.43 33.55
C ASN A 312 8.32 -1.47 32.52
N ALA A 313 9.53 -1.76 32.05
CA ALA A 313 10.25 -0.84 31.16
C ALA A 313 9.58 -0.75 29.77
N ALA A 314 9.12 -1.87 29.24
CA ALA A 314 8.37 -1.96 27.99
C ALA A 314 7.07 -1.14 28.04
N GLU A 315 6.30 -1.29 29.11
CA GLU A 315 5.04 -0.59 29.34
C GLU A 315 5.25 0.91 29.51
N LYS A 316 6.31 1.33 30.21
CA LYS A 316 6.68 2.75 30.30
C LYS A 316 7.06 3.32 28.93
N SER A 317 7.75 2.54 28.11
CA SER A 317 8.09 2.92 26.73
C SER A 317 6.84 3.23 25.93
N LEU A 318 5.82 2.38 26.06
CA LEU A 318 4.55 2.50 25.35
C LEU A 318 3.69 3.60 25.97
N GLU A 319 3.68 3.75 27.30
CA GLU A 319 2.93 4.77 28.02
C GLU A 319 3.22 6.17 27.50
N HIS A 320 4.51 6.48 27.31
CA HIS A 320 4.94 7.81 26.93
C HIS A 320 4.30 8.25 25.61
N ILE A 321 4.19 7.32 24.65
CA ILE A 321 3.69 7.58 23.30
C ILE A 321 2.16 7.54 23.28
N VAL A 322 1.58 6.62 24.04
CA VAL A 322 0.13 6.51 24.18
C VAL A 322 -0.47 7.76 24.84
N ARG A 323 0.26 8.39 25.77
CA ARG A 323 -0.15 9.64 26.45
C ARG A 323 0.05 10.90 25.62
N SER A 324 0.84 10.87 24.56
CA SER A 324 1.05 12.05 23.70
C SER A 324 -0.11 12.33 22.72
N GLY A 325 -1.31 11.81 23.02
CA GLY A 325 -2.55 12.12 22.28
C GLY A 325 -2.90 11.15 21.16
N LEU A 326 -2.13 10.08 20.92
CA LEU A 326 -2.44 9.12 19.85
C LEU A 326 -3.65 8.24 20.20
N THR A 327 -4.82 8.50 19.61
CA THR A 327 -6.09 7.82 19.93
C THR A 327 -6.34 6.53 19.15
N GLN A 328 -5.59 6.28 18.08
CA GLN A 328 -5.82 5.16 17.17
C GLN A 328 -4.49 4.59 16.66
N GLY A 329 -4.52 3.32 16.27
CA GLY A 329 -3.37 2.60 15.72
C GLY A 329 -3.14 1.26 16.40
N CYS A 330 -2.02 0.67 16.06
CA CYS A 330 -1.53 -0.62 16.52
C CYS A 330 -0.18 -0.47 17.19
N SER A 331 0.12 -1.36 18.13
CA SER A 331 1.47 -1.60 18.64
C SER A 331 2.02 -2.88 18.03
N GLY A 332 3.33 -2.91 17.82
CA GLY A 332 4.05 -4.10 17.43
C GLY A 332 5.39 -4.21 18.12
N LEU A 333 5.87 -5.44 18.31
CA LEU A 333 7.20 -5.74 18.82
C LEU A 333 8.17 -5.86 17.66
N LEU A 334 9.26 -5.09 17.69
CA LEU A 334 10.24 -5.11 16.61
C LEU A 334 11.17 -6.32 16.71
N ALA A 335 11.59 -6.86 15.56
CA ALA A 335 12.36 -8.09 15.46
C ALA A 335 13.71 -8.04 16.18
N HIS A 336 14.34 -6.87 16.27
CA HIS A 336 15.60 -6.72 17.02
C HIS A 336 15.46 -7.06 18.52
N ALA A 337 14.24 -6.98 19.09
CA ALA A 337 13.99 -7.27 20.50
C ALA A 337 14.06 -8.78 20.82
N PHE A 338 13.85 -9.64 19.83
CA PHE A 338 13.80 -11.09 20.04
C PHE A 338 14.81 -11.89 19.20
N LYS A 339 15.29 -11.38 18.06
CA LYS A 339 16.11 -12.14 17.10
C LYS A 339 17.44 -12.69 17.65
N ASN A 340 17.95 -12.11 18.73
CA ASN A 340 19.23 -12.50 19.33
C ASN A 340 19.07 -13.24 20.67
N LEU A 341 17.84 -13.55 21.10
CA LEU A 341 17.61 -14.15 22.42
C LEU A 341 18.10 -15.60 22.49
N ILE A 342 17.94 -16.33 21.40
CA ILE A 342 18.34 -17.74 21.26
C ILE A 342 19.28 -17.84 20.07
N ARG A 343 20.46 -18.46 20.28
CA ARG A 343 21.34 -18.88 19.20
C ARG A 343 20.93 -20.28 18.76
N GLU A 344 20.90 -20.51 17.45
CA GLU A 344 20.47 -21.79 16.85
C GLU A 344 21.22 -23.01 17.39
#